data_AF-A0A971SXG1-F1
#
_entry.id   AF-A0A971SXG1-F1
#
_cell.length_a   1.000
_cell.length_b   1.000
_cell.length_c   1.000
_cell.angle_alpha   90.00
_cell.angle_beta   90.00
_cell.angle_gamma   90.00
#
_symmetry.space_group_name_H-M   'P 1'
#
loop_
_entity.id
_entity.type
_entity.pdbx_description
1 polymer ?
#
loop_
_entity_poly.entity_id
_entity_poly.type
_entity_poly.pdbx_seq_one_letter_code
_entity_poly.pdbx_strand_id
1 'polypeptide(L)'
;MNRKAARIISVILFAVLFLASCGEKANYRNDLTVKEVMDKIEATVPLADGYYSVDSDYFDYYFEGADALVDSYEIRIANASTNINQFGVFKVKAGQAEAMKTLCQAYISLKMERWVLQADYIAAEHPKMENAEVRVFGNYVVYTMLTKEDKAAVFKAVEELLKQ
;
A
#
# COMPACT_ATOMS: atom_id res chain seq x y z
N MET A 1 -26.51 -2.26 50.05
CA MET A 1 -26.63 -2.86 48.70
C MET A 1 -25.42 -2.40 47.88
N ASN A 2 -24.34 -3.19 47.89
CA ASN A 2 -23.02 -2.75 47.44
C ASN A 2 -22.85 -2.99 45.94
N ARG A 3 -22.69 -1.90 45.17
CA ARG A 3 -22.54 -1.82 43.70
C ARG A 3 -21.25 -2.47 43.13
N LYS A 4 -20.65 -3.43 43.84
CA LYS A 4 -19.37 -4.06 43.46
C LYS A 4 -19.51 -5.45 42.85
N ALA A 5 -20.72 -6.00 42.77
CA ALA A 5 -21.00 -7.35 42.26
C ALA A 5 -21.54 -7.40 40.82
N ALA A 6 -21.43 -6.31 40.05
CA ALA A 6 -21.83 -6.27 38.63
C ALA A 6 -20.62 -6.14 37.68
N ARG A 7 -19.45 -6.64 38.09
CA ARG A 7 -18.15 -6.38 37.44
C ARG A 7 -17.38 -7.64 37.00
N ILE A 8 -18.03 -8.79 36.84
CA ILE A 8 -17.32 -10.05 36.54
C ILE A 8 -17.93 -10.89 35.39
N ILE A 9 -19.04 -10.48 34.74
CA ILE A 9 -19.68 -11.29 33.68
C ILE A 9 -19.57 -10.69 32.26
N SER A 10 -18.96 -9.51 32.07
CA SER A 10 -18.88 -8.85 30.75
C SER A 10 -17.52 -8.89 30.05
N VAL A 11 -16.51 -9.59 30.58
CA VAL A 11 -15.13 -9.56 30.03
C VAL A 11 -14.80 -10.77 29.14
N ILE A 12 -15.60 -11.84 29.15
CA ILE A 12 -15.30 -13.07 28.40
C ILE A 12 -15.88 -13.07 26.97
N LEU A 13 -16.81 -12.16 26.64
CA LEU A 13 -17.47 -12.17 25.33
C LEU A 13 -16.72 -11.43 24.20
N PHE A 14 -15.64 -10.70 24.52
CA PHE A 14 -14.87 -9.94 23.52
C PHE A 14 -13.61 -10.65 23.00
N ALA A 15 -13.28 -11.83 23.52
CA ALA A 15 -12.06 -12.55 23.17
C ALA A 15 -12.21 -13.59 22.03
N VAL A 16 -13.43 -13.79 21.49
CA VAL A 16 -13.72 -14.87 20.51
C VAL A 16 -13.81 -14.38 19.05
N LEU A 17 -13.70 -13.07 18.78
CA LEU A 17 -13.85 -12.52 17.43
C LEU A 17 -12.54 -12.40 16.62
N PHE A 18 -11.39 -12.78 17.16
CA PHE A 18 -10.10 -12.72 16.43
C PHE A 18 -9.70 -14.02 15.71
N LEU A 19 -10.55 -15.05 15.68
CA LEU A 19 -10.22 -16.36 15.08
C LEU A 19 -10.96 -16.69 13.77
N ALA A 20 -11.62 -15.71 13.15
CA ALA A 20 -12.28 -15.88 11.85
C ALA A 20 -11.70 -14.95 10.77
N SER A 21 -10.39 -15.05 10.54
CA SER A 21 -9.82 -14.78 9.21
C SER A 21 -8.79 -15.86 8.87
N CYS A 22 -9.24 -17.10 8.96
CA CYS A 22 -8.64 -18.19 8.20
C CYS A 22 -9.34 -18.21 6.84
N GLY A 23 -9.25 -17.09 6.11
CA GLY A 23 -9.37 -17.16 4.66
C GLY A 23 -8.23 -18.02 4.17
N GLU A 24 -8.50 -18.92 3.22
CA GLU A 24 -7.46 -19.63 2.50
C GLU A 24 -6.40 -18.61 2.08
N LYS A 25 -5.19 -18.72 2.63
CA LYS A 25 -4.11 -17.78 2.28
C LYS A 25 -3.87 -17.97 0.80
N ALA A 26 -4.29 -16.98 -0.01
CA ALA A 26 -4.03 -17.02 -1.44
C ALA A 26 -2.54 -17.30 -1.64
N ASN A 27 -2.24 -18.35 -2.40
CA ASN A 27 -0.88 -18.73 -2.66
C ASN A 27 -0.33 -17.78 -3.73
N TYR A 28 0.63 -16.94 -3.34
CA TYR A 28 1.29 -16.00 -4.23
C TYR A 28 2.72 -16.47 -4.51
N ARG A 29 3.10 -16.47 -5.78
CA ARG A 29 4.48 -16.71 -6.20
C ARG A 29 5.40 -15.61 -5.68
N ASN A 30 6.68 -15.92 -5.52
CA ASN A 30 7.70 -14.99 -5.01
C ASN A 30 8.98 -14.94 -5.87
N ASP A 31 8.93 -15.48 -7.07
CA ASP A 31 10.08 -15.58 -7.98
C ASP A 31 10.23 -14.36 -8.91
N LEU A 32 9.20 -13.53 -9.07
CA LEU A 32 9.28 -12.32 -9.89
C LEU A 32 10.17 -11.24 -9.26
N THR A 33 10.81 -10.43 -10.10
CA THR A 33 11.49 -9.21 -9.68
C THR A 33 10.47 -8.11 -9.40
N VAL A 34 10.89 -7.10 -8.62
CA VAL A 34 10.06 -5.90 -8.43
C VAL A 34 9.80 -5.20 -9.77
N LYS A 35 10.80 -5.17 -10.66
CA LYS A 35 10.66 -4.61 -12.00
C LYS A 35 9.54 -5.26 -12.81
N GLU A 36 9.44 -6.58 -12.82
CA GLU A 36 8.37 -7.28 -13.57
C GLU A 36 6.97 -6.93 -13.04
N VAL A 37 6.82 -6.79 -11.72
CA VAL A 37 5.56 -6.34 -11.12
C VAL A 37 5.30 -4.87 -11.46
N MET A 38 6.32 -4.01 -11.42
CA MET A 38 6.22 -2.60 -11.76
C MET A 38 5.83 -2.39 -13.23
N ASP A 39 6.47 -3.10 -14.15
CA ASP A 39 6.18 -3.04 -15.58
C ASP A 39 4.71 -3.45 -15.86
N LYS A 40 4.16 -4.42 -15.11
CA LYS A 40 2.75 -4.79 -15.19
C LYS A 40 1.83 -3.65 -14.72
N ILE A 41 2.20 -2.93 -13.66
CA ILE A 41 1.44 -1.77 -13.18
C ILE A 41 1.45 -0.67 -14.24
N GLU A 42 2.63 -0.27 -14.73
CA GLU A 42 2.75 0.79 -15.75
C GLU A 42 1.98 0.46 -17.05
N ALA A 43 1.99 -0.80 -17.47
CA ALA A 43 1.19 -1.24 -18.62
C ALA A 43 -0.33 -1.17 -18.36
N THR A 44 -0.76 -1.25 -17.10
CA THR A 44 -2.18 -1.17 -16.70
C THR A 44 -2.66 0.28 -16.61
N VAL A 45 -1.78 1.20 -16.22
CA VAL A 45 -2.07 2.63 -16.06
C VAL A 45 -1.07 3.49 -16.85
N PRO A 46 -1.09 3.45 -18.18
CA PRO A 46 -0.13 4.19 -18.98
C PRO A 46 -0.36 5.70 -18.88
N LEU A 47 0.73 6.47 -18.86
CA LEU A 47 0.71 7.93 -18.98
C LEU A 47 1.51 8.37 -20.21
N ALA A 48 1.00 9.34 -20.94
CA ALA A 48 1.67 9.90 -22.12
C ALA A 48 3.06 10.47 -21.78
N ASP A 49 3.15 11.19 -20.66
CA ASP A 49 4.42 11.75 -20.17
C ASP A 49 5.25 10.73 -19.36
N GLY A 50 4.70 9.54 -19.11
CA GLY A 50 5.35 8.47 -18.37
C GLY A 50 5.52 8.73 -16.87
N TYR A 51 6.35 7.88 -16.27
CA TYR A 51 6.72 7.87 -14.87
C TYR A 51 8.22 8.03 -14.70
N TYR A 52 8.67 8.57 -13.57
CA TYR A 52 10.07 8.49 -13.14
C TYR A 52 10.22 7.60 -11.92
N SER A 53 11.38 6.98 -11.80
CA SER A 53 11.82 6.28 -10.60
C SER A 53 12.35 7.27 -9.59
N VAL A 54 11.91 7.17 -8.34
CA VAL A 54 12.53 7.93 -7.25
C VAL A 54 13.91 7.35 -6.93
N ASP A 55 14.78 8.19 -6.36
CA ASP A 55 16.10 7.78 -5.87
C ASP A 55 16.03 7.14 -4.47
N SER A 56 17.19 6.68 -3.97
CA SER A 56 17.32 6.10 -2.64
C SER A 56 17.00 7.10 -1.53
N ASP A 57 17.34 8.38 -1.72
CA ASP A 57 17.12 9.42 -0.73
C ASP A 57 15.61 9.60 -0.45
N TYR A 58 14.79 9.48 -1.50
CA TYR A 58 13.33 9.45 -1.35
C TYR A 58 12.87 8.28 -0.47
N PHE A 59 13.40 7.08 -0.73
CA PHE A 59 13.05 5.89 0.03
C PHE A 59 13.48 6.02 1.49
N ASP A 60 14.71 6.42 1.75
CA ASP A 60 15.28 6.57 3.10
C ASP A 60 14.51 7.61 3.92
N TYR A 61 14.09 8.71 3.29
CA TYR A 61 13.34 9.78 3.96
C TYR A 61 11.88 9.39 4.25
N TYR A 62 11.17 8.82 3.27
CA TYR A 62 9.72 8.56 3.39
C TYR A 62 9.37 7.20 3.98
N PHE A 63 10.32 6.25 3.97
CA PHE A 63 10.15 4.88 4.44
C PHE A 63 11.27 4.50 5.41
N GLU A 64 11.59 5.39 6.36
CA GLU A 64 12.64 5.17 7.36
C GLU A 64 12.56 3.76 8.00
N GLY A 65 13.67 3.01 7.97
CA GLY A 65 13.77 1.64 8.48
C GLY A 65 13.24 0.54 7.56
N ALA A 66 12.74 0.88 6.36
CA ALA A 66 12.27 -0.12 5.39
C ALA A 66 13.40 -0.95 4.75
N ASP A 67 14.64 -0.47 4.76
CA ASP A 67 15.84 -1.20 4.30
C ASP A 67 16.03 -2.53 5.05
N ALA A 68 15.67 -2.56 6.34
CA ALA A 68 15.68 -3.78 7.14
C ALA A 68 14.61 -4.79 6.70
N LEU A 69 13.56 -4.34 6.01
CA LEU A 69 12.37 -5.15 5.68
C LEU A 69 12.37 -5.68 4.24
N VAL A 70 13.03 -4.98 3.31
CA VAL A 70 12.93 -5.26 1.87
C VAL A 70 14.17 -5.96 1.31
N ASP A 71 13.96 -6.79 0.29
CA ASP A 71 15.02 -7.31 -0.57
C ASP A 71 15.25 -6.38 -1.78
N SER A 72 14.17 -5.79 -2.29
CA SER A 72 14.21 -4.80 -3.39
C SER A 72 12.92 -3.98 -3.39
N TYR A 73 12.97 -2.80 -4.02
CA TYR A 73 11.81 -1.93 -4.16
C TYR A 73 11.93 -1.08 -5.42
N GLU A 74 10.80 -0.59 -5.89
CA GLU A 74 10.70 0.46 -6.89
C GLU A 74 9.48 1.32 -6.58
N ILE A 75 9.63 2.63 -6.77
CA ILE A 75 8.55 3.60 -6.62
C ILE A 75 8.52 4.45 -7.88
N ARG A 76 7.32 4.70 -8.39
CA ARG A 76 7.04 5.49 -9.58
C ARG A 76 6.13 6.64 -9.28
N ILE A 77 6.46 7.80 -9.81
CA ILE A 77 5.66 9.03 -9.73
C ILE A 77 5.48 9.54 -11.16
N ALA A 78 4.28 10.03 -11.48
CA ALA A 78 4.02 10.64 -12.78
C ALA A 78 4.98 11.82 -13.05
N ASN A 79 5.44 11.95 -14.29
CA ASN A 79 6.33 13.06 -14.68
C ASN A 79 5.62 14.43 -14.68
N ALA A 80 4.33 14.45 -14.98
CA ALA A 80 3.54 15.68 -15.01
C ALA A 80 3.17 16.13 -13.60
N SER A 81 3.55 17.36 -13.22
CA SER A 81 3.29 17.92 -11.88
C SER A 81 1.81 18.10 -11.53
N THR A 82 0.91 18.01 -12.53
CA THR A 82 -0.54 18.10 -12.36
C THR A 82 -1.22 16.74 -12.24
N ASN A 83 -0.44 15.64 -12.26
CA ASN A 83 -0.92 14.28 -12.10
C ASN A 83 -0.21 13.64 -10.91
N ILE A 84 -0.95 13.25 -9.88
CA ILE A 84 -0.36 12.66 -8.67
C ILE A 84 -0.30 11.14 -8.71
N ASN A 85 -0.51 10.53 -9.87
CA ASN A 85 -0.39 9.08 -10.02
C ASN A 85 0.95 8.62 -9.47
N GLN A 86 0.88 7.79 -8.43
CA GLN A 86 2.04 7.26 -7.75
C GLN A 86 1.77 5.84 -7.29
N PHE A 87 2.77 4.98 -7.39
CA PHE A 87 2.70 3.63 -6.86
C PHE A 87 4.09 3.12 -6.48
N GLY A 88 4.14 2.20 -5.53
CA GLY A 88 5.37 1.55 -5.10
C GLY A 88 5.16 0.06 -4.95
N VAL A 89 6.19 -0.70 -5.28
CA VAL A 89 6.26 -2.16 -5.14
C VAL A 89 7.48 -2.48 -4.29
N PHE A 90 7.26 -3.22 -3.21
CA PHE A 90 8.30 -3.66 -2.29
C PHE A 90 8.27 -5.18 -2.24
N LYS A 91 9.38 -5.82 -2.61
CA LYS A 91 9.58 -7.24 -2.34
C LYS A 91 10.22 -7.36 -0.97
N VAL A 92 9.47 -7.87 -0.01
CA VAL A 92 9.86 -7.95 1.40
C VAL A 92 10.51 -9.29 1.73
N LYS A 93 11.36 -9.27 2.77
CA LYS A 93 11.84 -10.48 3.43
C LYS A 93 10.66 -11.26 4.01
N ALA A 94 10.82 -12.58 4.11
CA ALA A 94 9.77 -13.45 4.62
C ALA A 94 9.27 -12.99 6.01
N GLY A 95 7.95 -12.84 6.15
CA GLY A 95 7.31 -12.41 7.39
C GLY A 95 7.27 -10.88 7.61
N GLN A 96 7.86 -10.07 6.73
CA GLN A 96 7.93 -8.60 6.91
C GLN A 96 6.82 -7.82 6.18
N ALA A 97 5.86 -8.49 5.53
CA ALA A 97 4.85 -7.85 4.68
C ALA A 97 3.96 -6.87 5.45
N GLU A 98 3.50 -7.24 6.65
CA GLU A 98 2.64 -6.36 7.47
C GLU A 98 3.42 -5.16 8.04
N ALA A 99 4.71 -5.34 8.36
CA ALA A 99 5.58 -4.24 8.78
C ALA A 99 5.76 -3.23 7.64
N MET A 100 6.07 -3.70 6.43
CA MET A 100 6.22 -2.82 5.26
C MET A 100 4.89 -2.18 4.85
N LYS A 101 3.77 -2.89 4.96
CA LYS A 101 2.42 -2.32 4.76
C LYS A 101 2.15 -1.16 5.70
N THR A 102 2.55 -1.28 6.97
CA THR A 102 2.40 -0.22 7.98
C THR A 102 3.20 1.02 7.58
N LEU A 103 4.44 0.87 7.10
CA LEU A 103 5.23 1.99 6.57
C LEU A 103 4.58 2.65 5.34
N CYS A 104 4.03 1.86 4.42
CA CYS A 104 3.30 2.38 3.27
C CYS A 104 2.04 3.17 3.68
N GLN A 105 1.32 2.69 4.70
CA GLN A 105 0.15 3.39 5.24
C GLN A 105 0.54 4.71 5.92
N ALA A 106 1.62 4.71 6.70
CA ALA A 106 2.16 5.93 7.30
C ALA A 106 2.57 6.96 6.24
N TYR A 107 3.20 6.51 5.16
CA TYR A 107 3.53 7.36 4.01
C TYR A 107 2.30 7.98 3.34
N ILE A 108 1.25 7.18 3.10
CA ILE A 108 -0.03 7.69 2.55
C ILE A 108 -0.65 8.72 3.50
N SER A 109 -0.69 8.44 4.80
CA SER A 109 -1.20 9.38 5.80
C SER A 109 -0.43 10.70 5.79
N LEU A 110 0.90 10.66 5.77
CA LEU A 110 1.74 11.85 5.67
C LEU A 110 1.44 12.67 4.41
N LYS A 111 1.24 12.02 3.27
CA LYS A 111 0.90 12.71 2.02
C LYS A 111 -0.48 13.33 2.08
N MET A 112 -1.46 12.66 2.70
CA MET A 112 -2.79 13.21 2.92
C MET A 112 -2.75 14.42 3.87
N GLU A 113 -1.99 14.36 4.97
CA GLU A 113 -1.82 15.50 5.87
C GLU A 113 -1.21 16.71 5.16
N ARG A 114 -0.24 16.48 4.28
CA ARG A 114 0.41 17.52 3.48
C ARG A 114 -0.42 17.98 2.27
N TRP A 115 -1.52 17.29 1.94
CA TRP A 115 -2.37 17.64 0.79
C TRP A 115 -2.96 19.05 0.91
N VAL A 116 -3.23 19.52 2.14
CA VAL A 116 -3.78 20.87 2.39
C VAL A 116 -2.92 21.96 1.73
N LEU A 117 -1.61 21.74 1.56
CA LEU A 117 -0.69 22.66 0.89
C LEU A 117 -0.84 22.69 -0.64
N GLN A 118 -1.51 21.69 -1.23
CA GLN A 118 -1.65 21.47 -2.68
C GLN A 118 -3.11 21.54 -3.16
N ALA A 119 -4.06 21.53 -2.22
CA ALA A 119 -5.49 21.42 -2.50
C ALA A 119 -6.01 22.48 -3.48
N ASP A 120 -5.50 23.71 -3.42
CA ASP A 120 -5.92 24.80 -4.30
C ASP A 120 -5.32 24.71 -5.72
N TYR A 121 -4.16 24.04 -5.88
CA TYR A 121 -3.45 23.97 -7.15
C TYR A 121 -3.91 22.80 -8.03
N ILE A 122 -4.26 21.67 -7.42
CA ILE A 122 -4.64 20.42 -8.10
C ILE A 122 -5.84 19.74 -7.42
N ALA A 123 -6.87 20.50 -7.07
CA ALA A 123 -8.07 20.01 -6.38
C ALA A 123 -8.69 18.75 -7.03
N ALA A 124 -8.68 18.68 -8.37
CA ALA A 124 -9.21 17.55 -9.13
C ALA A 124 -8.49 16.21 -8.86
N GLU A 125 -7.27 16.27 -8.34
CA GLU A 125 -6.44 15.10 -8.03
C GLU A 125 -6.67 14.59 -6.60
N HIS A 126 -7.34 15.35 -5.73
CA HIS A 126 -7.64 14.96 -4.35
C HIS A 126 -8.31 13.58 -4.22
N PRO A 127 -9.27 13.18 -5.07
CA PRO A 127 -9.87 11.86 -4.98
C PRO A 127 -8.85 10.72 -5.10
N LYS A 128 -7.69 10.92 -5.76
CA LYS A 128 -6.66 9.88 -5.83
C LYS A 128 -5.95 9.68 -4.49
N MET A 129 -5.85 10.72 -3.67
CA MET A 129 -5.37 10.64 -2.29
C MET A 129 -6.36 9.88 -1.40
N GLU A 130 -7.65 10.16 -1.53
CA GLU A 130 -8.70 9.47 -0.76
C GLU A 130 -8.81 7.98 -1.14
N ASN A 131 -8.50 7.66 -2.39
CA ASN A 131 -8.47 6.29 -2.87
C ASN A 131 -7.18 5.55 -2.55
N ALA A 132 -6.16 6.22 -2.01
CA ALA A 132 -4.85 5.63 -1.79
C ALA A 132 -4.95 4.40 -0.87
N GLU A 133 -4.27 3.31 -1.25
CA GLU A 133 -4.45 2.00 -0.61
C GLU A 133 -3.15 1.20 -0.69
N VAL A 134 -2.96 0.30 0.28
CA VAL A 134 -1.86 -0.66 0.31
C VAL A 134 -2.42 -2.07 0.35
N ARG A 135 -1.91 -2.96 -0.52
CA ARG A 135 -2.24 -4.39 -0.52
C ARG A 135 -0.99 -5.26 -0.40
N VAL A 136 -1.19 -6.44 0.17
CA VAL A 136 -0.18 -7.47 0.36
C VAL A 136 -0.52 -8.66 -0.52
N PHE A 137 0.45 -9.07 -1.34
CA PHE A 137 0.39 -10.24 -2.22
C PHE A 137 1.57 -11.16 -1.89
N GLY A 138 1.43 -11.95 -0.83
CA GLY A 138 2.53 -12.77 -0.30
C GLY A 138 3.67 -11.89 0.21
N ASN A 139 4.83 -11.95 -0.44
CA ASN A 139 6.00 -11.14 -0.12
C ASN A 139 6.08 -9.83 -0.93
N TYR A 140 5.04 -9.46 -1.68
CA TYR A 140 4.96 -8.15 -2.33
C TYR A 140 4.00 -7.25 -1.58
N VAL A 141 4.45 -6.04 -1.27
CA VAL A 141 3.62 -4.96 -0.74
C VAL A 141 3.51 -3.90 -1.83
N VAL A 142 2.28 -3.56 -2.20
CA VAL A 142 2.00 -2.59 -3.26
C VAL A 142 1.12 -1.50 -2.71
N TYR A 143 1.56 -0.24 -2.84
CA TYR A 143 0.69 0.90 -2.60
C TYR A 143 0.39 1.67 -3.88
N THR A 144 -0.76 2.33 -3.92
CA THR A 144 -1.21 3.14 -5.04
C THR A 144 -1.83 4.44 -4.54
N MET A 145 -1.59 5.54 -5.24
CA MET A 145 -2.34 6.80 -5.21
C MET A 145 -2.82 7.04 -6.64
N LEU A 146 -4.04 6.58 -6.94
CA LEU A 146 -4.60 6.49 -8.28
C LEU A 146 -6.10 6.78 -8.22
N THR A 147 -6.73 6.93 -9.38
CA THR A 147 -8.20 6.93 -9.45
C THR A 147 -8.73 5.61 -8.89
N LYS A 148 -10.02 5.58 -8.50
CA LYS A 148 -10.64 4.36 -7.98
C LYS A 148 -10.59 3.23 -9.00
N GLU A 149 -10.82 3.55 -10.27
CA GLU A 149 -10.85 2.65 -11.40
C GLU A 149 -9.45 2.09 -11.69
N ASP A 150 -8.45 2.98 -11.80
CA ASP A 150 -7.06 2.60 -12.05
C ASP A 150 -6.49 1.76 -10.91
N LYS A 151 -6.76 2.13 -9.66
CA LYS A 151 -6.39 1.34 -8.48
C LYS A 151 -6.96 -0.07 -8.56
N ALA A 152 -8.25 -0.20 -8.87
CA ALA A 152 -8.90 -1.51 -8.96
C ALA A 152 -8.29 -2.35 -10.09
N ALA A 153 -8.01 -1.74 -11.24
CA ALA A 153 -7.35 -2.39 -12.36
C ALA A 153 -5.93 -2.85 -12.00
N VAL A 154 -5.14 -1.99 -11.34
CA VAL A 154 -3.77 -2.29 -10.90
C VAL A 154 -3.75 -3.44 -9.90
N PHE A 155 -4.58 -3.40 -8.85
CA PHE A 155 -4.57 -4.49 -7.87
C PHE A 155 -5.05 -5.81 -8.46
N LYS A 156 -6.04 -5.79 -9.36
CA LYS A 156 -6.46 -6.99 -10.09
C LYS A 156 -5.31 -7.53 -10.94
N ALA A 157 -4.65 -6.67 -11.71
CA ALA A 157 -3.53 -7.03 -12.57
C ALA A 157 -2.35 -7.63 -11.80
N VAL A 158 -2.02 -7.07 -10.62
CA VAL A 158 -0.98 -7.58 -9.73
C VAL A 158 -1.40 -8.90 -9.09
N GLU A 159 -2.65 -9.02 -8.63
CA GLU A 159 -3.17 -10.27 -8.07
C GLU A 159 -3.09 -11.39 -9.12
N GLU A 160 -3.57 -11.16 -10.33
CA GLU A 160 -3.53 -12.13 -11.44
C GLU A 160 -2.09 -12.51 -11.83
N LEU A 161 -1.14 -11.57 -11.75
CA LEU A 161 0.26 -11.82 -12.04
C LEU A 161 0.91 -12.72 -10.98
N LEU A 162 0.56 -12.51 -9.71
CA LEU A 162 1.24 -13.14 -8.58
C LEU A 162 0.54 -14.40 -8.08
N LYS A 163 -0.74 -14.59 -8.36
CA LYS A 163 -1.53 -15.73 -7.88
C LYS A 163 -1.07 -17.04 -8.54
N GLN A 164 -0.99 -18.10 -7.74
CA GLN A 164 -0.77 -19.48 -8.17
C GLN A 164 -2.07 -20.28 -8.12
#